data_AF-A0A7S1K8M0-F1
#
_entry.id   AF-A0A7S1K8M0-F1
#
_cell.length_a   1.000
_cell.length_b   1.000
_cell.length_c   1.000
_cell.angle_alpha   90.00
_cell.angle_beta   90.00
_cell.angle_gamma   90.00
#
_symmetry.space_group_name_H-M   'P 1'
#
loop_
_entity.id
_entity.type
_entity.pdbx_description
1 polymer ?
#
loop_
_entity_poly.entity_id
_entity_poly.type
_entity_poly.pdbx_seq_one_letter_code
_entity_poly.pdbx_strand_id
1 'polypeptide(L)'
;GSGPWGAPPAGYVPGRGRGATGFAGGVSRDDTVDHDKADYSDANYDEFSGYAESLFKDAEYDDEDRQADEIYEDIDRTMDFRRKSRREQKLKEELAKLRAEKPTIQAQFADLKRNLGNVSREEWEAIPDSGDTSIKNKQKKPQQLMPAPDYLLHGAQLSGRSTGTVQRSGLA
;
A
#
# COMPACT_ATOMS: atom_id res chain seq x y z
N GLY A 1 -11.01 16.96 -21.40
CA GLY A 1 -11.06 15.64 -22.05
C GLY A 1 -11.69 14.65 -21.09
N SER A 2 -12.75 13.98 -21.51
CA SER A 2 -13.46 12.98 -20.70
C SER A 2 -12.70 11.65 -20.72
N GLY A 3 -12.29 11.17 -19.55
CA GLY A 3 -11.75 9.82 -19.41
C GLY A 3 -12.83 8.75 -19.62
N PRO A 4 -12.46 7.45 -19.65
CA PRO A 4 -13.35 6.32 -19.90
C PRO A 4 -14.50 6.15 -18.88
N TRP A 5 -14.47 6.91 -17.78
CA TRP A 5 -15.46 6.90 -16.70
C TRP A 5 -16.36 8.14 -16.69
N GLY A 6 -16.29 8.96 -17.75
CA GLY A 6 -17.01 10.24 -17.87
C GLY A 6 -16.24 11.40 -17.24
N ALA A 7 -16.59 12.63 -17.67
CA ALA A 7 -16.12 13.83 -16.97
C ALA A 7 -16.90 13.99 -15.65
N PRO A 8 -16.25 14.47 -14.58
CA PRO A 8 -16.97 14.79 -13.36
C PRO A 8 -18.09 15.81 -13.66
N PRO A 9 -19.25 15.72 -12.99
CA PRO A 9 -20.33 16.67 -13.19
C PRO A 9 -19.89 18.10 -12.83
N ALA A 10 -20.50 19.09 -13.49
CA ALA A 10 -20.17 20.50 -13.29
C ALA A 10 -20.32 20.90 -11.81
N GLY A 11 -19.26 21.46 -11.22
CA GLY A 11 -19.22 21.86 -9.81
C GLY A 11 -18.80 20.76 -8.83
N TYR A 12 -18.40 19.58 -9.29
CA TYR A 12 -17.86 18.54 -8.41
C TYR A 12 -16.52 18.96 -7.78
N VAL A 13 -16.50 19.03 -6.44
CA VAL A 13 -15.29 19.20 -5.64
C VAL A 13 -14.95 17.84 -5.01
N PRO A 14 -13.80 17.23 -5.34
CA PRO A 14 -13.40 15.93 -4.80
C PRO A 14 -13.34 15.98 -3.26
N GLY A 15 -13.78 14.91 -2.60
CA GLY A 15 -13.85 14.81 -1.12
C GLY A 15 -15.03 15.55 -0.48
N ARG A 16 -15.32 16.78 -0.91
CA ARG A 16 -16.37 17.64 -0.32
C ARG A 16 -17.79 17.08 -0.55
N GLY A 17 -18.07 16.50 -1.73
CA GLY A 17 -19.35 15.85 -2.04
C GLY A 17 -19.65 14.57 -1.24
N ARG A 18 -18.65 14.02 -0.51
CA ARG A 18 -18.82 12.89 0.40
C ARG A 18 -18.90 13.31 1.89
N GLY A 19 -18.90 14.61 2.17
CA GLY A 19 -18.90 15.14 3.53
C GLY A 19 -17.56 14.97 4.24
N ALA A 20 -16.45 14.77 3.51
CA ALA A 20 -15.12 14.70 4.12
C ALA A 20 -14.71 16.10 4.60
N THR A 21 -14.73 16.31 5.91
CA THR A 21 -14.04 17.42 6.58
C THR A 21 -12.79 16.84 7.25
N GLY A 22 -11.68 17.60 7.27
CA GLY A 22 -10.49 17.17 8.00
C GLY A 22 -10.83 17.00 9.48
N PHE A 23 -10.32 15.95 10.14
CA PHE A 23 -10.63 15.66 11.55
C PHE A 23 -10.32 16.82 12.51
N ALA A 24 -9.48 17.77 12.10
CA ALA A 24 -9.10 18.95 12.88
C ALA A 24 -10.03 20.16 12.69
N GLY A 25 -10.86 20.19 11.65
CA GLY A 25 -11.81 21.27 11.36
C GLY A 25 -13.24 20.79 11.57
N GLY A 26 -13.92 21.32 12.60
CA GLY A 26 -15.33 21.04 12.84
C GLY A 26 -16.20 21.34 11.60
N VAL A 27 -17.47 20.92 11.64
CA VAL A 27 -18.48 20.93 10.55
C VAL A 27 -18.82 22.30 9.91
N SER A 28 -17.99 23.32 10.08
CA SER A 28 -18.17 24.63 9.47
C SER A 28 -17.76 24.60 8.00
N ARG A 29 -18.64 25.15 7.17
CA ARG A 29 -18.65 25.09 5.71
C ARG A 29 -17.70 26.13 5.05
N ASP A 30 -16.70 26.58 5.78
CA ASP A 30 -15.73 27.57 5.31
C ASP A 30 -14.33 27.01 5.50
N ASP A 31 -13.91 26.25 4.49
CA ASP A 31 -12.60 25.63 4.42
C ASP A 31 -11.92 26.23 3.18
N THR A 32 -11.35 27.43 3.38
CA THR A 32 -10.36 28.03 2.49
C THR A 32 -9.02 27.36 2.78
N VAL A 33 -8.92 26.08 2.44
CA VAL A 33 -7.64 25.37 2.40
C VAL A 33 -6.88 25.91 1.20
N ASP A 34 -5.98 26.87 1.47
CA ASP A 34 -4.78 26.97 0.68
C ASP A 34 -4.06 25.64 0.85
N HIS A 35 -4.23 24.76 -0.14
CA HIS A 35 -3.57 23.47 -0.11
C HIS A 35 -2.12 23.72 -0.48
N ASP A 36 -1.28 23.91 0.53
CA ASP A 36 0.15 23.70 0.43
C ASP A 36 0.36 22.39 -0.33
N LYS A 37 0.90 22.49 -1.55
CA LYS A 37 1.06 21.34 -2.46
C LYS A 37 2.25 20.46 -2.08
N ALA A 38 2.93 20.81 -1.00
CA ALA A 38 4.11 20.13 -0.54
C ALA A 38 3.79 18.71 -0.06
N ASP A 39 4.65 17.76 -0.41
CA ASP A 39 4.50 16.37 -0.02
C ASP A 39 5.14 16.13 1.35
N TYR A 40 4.34 16.22 2.40
CA TYR A 40 4.77 15.97 3.77
C TYR A 40 4.71 14.50 4.20
N SER A 41 4.63 13.56 3.24
CA SER A 41 4.67 12.14 3.56
C SER A 41 6.04 11.70 4.08
N ASP A 42 6.04 10.68 4.94
CA ASP A 42 7.26 10.08 5.50
C ASP A 42 8.18 9.50 4.40
N ALA A 43 7.62 9.15 3.23
CA ALA A 43 8.38 8.70 2.08
C ALA A 43 9.24 9.80 1.43
N ASN A 44 8.85 11.07 1.62
CA ASN A 44 9.58 12.24 1.13
C ASN A 44 10.52 12.83 2.20
N TYR A 45 10.45 12.34 3.44
CA TYR A 45 11.27 12.79 4.56
C TYR A 45 12.52 11.92 4.74
N ASP A 46 13.68 12.57 4.82
CA ASP A 46 14.95 11.97 5.22
C ASP A 46 15.45 12.61 6.52
N GLU A 47 15.99 11.83 7.44
CA GLU A 47 16.42 12.34 8.76
C GLU A 47 17.57 13.35 8.65
N PHE A 48 18.45 13.18 7.65
CA PHE A 48 19.57 14.08 7.44
C PHE A 48 19.18 15.33 6.66
N SER A 49 18.44 15.17 5.57
CA SER A 49 18.17 16.24 4.61
C SER A 49 16.80 16.90 4.80
N GLY A 50 15.93 16.34 5.64
CA GLY A 50 14.54 16.76 5.79
C GLY A 50 13.67 16.33 4.61
N TYR A 51 12.63 17.11 4.31
CA TYR A 51 11.80 16.88 3.12
C TYR A 51 12.58 17.19 1.85
N ALA A 52 12.52 16.31 0.84
CA ALA A 52 13.27 16.45 -0.41
C ALA A 52 12.74 17.56 -1.35
N GLU A 53 11.90 18.45 -0.85
CA GLU A 53 11.26 19.52 -1.61
C GLU A 53 12.16 20.76 -1.71
N SER A 54 12.23 21.32 -2.92
CA SER A 54 13.04 22.52 -3.19
C SER A 54 12.16 23.75 -2.99
N LEU A 55 12.39 24.46 -1.88
CA LEU A 55 11.53 25.55 -1.40
C LEU A 55 11.56 26.83 -2.27
N PHE A 56 12.59 27.01 -3.09
CA PHE A 56 12.83 28.27 -3.81
C PHE A 56 12.37 28.27 -5.28
N LYS A 57 11.72 27.20 -5.75
CA LYS A 57 11.31 27.06 -7.16
C LYS A 57 10.20 28.01 -7.60
N ASP A 58 9.39 28.50 -6.68
CA ASP A 58 8.25 29.37 -6.97
C ASP A 58 8.60 30.86 -6.96
N ALA A 59 9.84 31.22 -6.60
CA ALA A 59 10.31 32.60 -6.65
C ALA A 59 10.54 33.05 -8.10
N GLU A 60 10.42 34.37 -8.35
CA GLU A 60 10.81 34.96 -9.63
C GLU A 60 12.30 34.70 -9.85
N TYR A 61 12.64 34.12 -11.00
CA TYR A 61 14.01 33.74 -11.37
C TYR A 61 14.44 34.59 -12.56
N ASP A 62 15.44 35.44 -12.33
CA ASP A 62 15.92 36.39 -13.34
C ASP A 62 17.26 35.96 -13.98
N ASP A 63 17.80 36.82 -14.85
CA ASP A 63 19.07 36.53 -15.52
C ASP A 63 20.29 36.72 -14.60
N GLU A 64 20.16 37.44 -13.47
CA GLU A 64 21.20 37.57 -12.45
C GLU A 64 21.27 36.28 -11.62
N ASP A 65 20.12 35.70 -11.26
CA ASP A 65 20.02 34.41 -10.58
C ASP A 65 20.66 33.30 -11.41
N ARG A 66 20.43 33.28 -12.73
CA ARG A 66 21.08 32.32 -13.65
C ARG A 66 22.60 32.44 -13.62
N GLN A 67 23.11 33.67 -13.69
CA GLN A 67 24.56 33.89 -13.66
C GLN A 67 25.15 33.48 -12.31
N ALA A 68 24.44 33.74 -11.21
CA ALA A 68 24.85 33.30 -9.89
C ALA A 68 24.92 31.77 -9.83
N ASP A 69 23.88 31.06 -10.25
CA ASP A 69 23.84 29.59 -10.29
C ASP A 69 25.00 29.02 -11.12
N GLU A 70 25.27 29.59 -12.30
CA GLU A 70 26.39 29.16 -13.14
C GLU A 70 27.75 29.30 -12.43
N ILE A 71 27.97 30.41 -11.72
CA ILE A 71 29.21 30.65 -10.95
C ILE A 71 29.31 29.68 -9.77
N TYR A 72 28.23 29.45 -9.02
CA TYR A 72 28.23 28.52 -7.88
C TYR A 72 28.43 27.07 -8.34
N GLU A 73 27.79 26.66 -9.42
CA GLU A 73 28.02 25.34 -10.02
C GLU A 73 29.46 25.16 -10.50
N ASP A 74 30.08 26.20 -11.08
CA ASP A 74 31.49 26.18 -11.48
C ASP A 74 32.40 25.98 -10.26
N ILE A 75 32.12 26.67 -9.15
CA ILE A 75 32.86 26.51 -7.90
C ILE A 75 32.75 25.06 -7.42
N ASP A 76 31.54 24.50 -7.33
CA ASP A 76 31.34 23.10 -6.91
C ASP A 76 32.06 22.11 -7.83
N ARG A 77 31.99 22.34 -9.15
CA ARG A 77 32.72 21.53 -10.15
C ARG A 77 34.23 21.57 -9.94
N THR A 78 34.81 22.74 -9.66
CA THR A 78 36.24 22.88 -9.42
C THR A 78 36.68 22.21 -8.11
N MET A 79 35.88 22.34 -7.05
CA MET A 79 36.13 21.71 -5.75
C MET A 79 36.19 20.18 -5.88
N ASP A 80 35.33 19.60 -6.72
CA ASP A 80 35.28 18.16 -6.92
C ASP A 80 36.23 17.63 -8.00
N PHE A 81 36.78 18.49 -8.87
CA PHE A 81 37.50 18.12 -10.10
C PHE A 81 38.56 17.03 -9.91
N ARG A 82 39.39 17.13 -8.85
CA ARG A 82 40.51 16.20 -8.59
C ARG A 82 40.07 14.79 -8.20
N ARG A 83 38.86 14.63 -7.64
CA ARG A 83 38.34 13.33 -7.14
C ARG A 83 37.16 12.84 -7.96
N LYS A 84 36.51 13.71 -8.73
CA LYS A 84 35.35 13.43 -9.57
C LYS A 84 35.54 12.21 -10.45
N SER A 85 36.59 12.20 -11.28
CA SER A 85 36.85 11.07 -12.20
C SER A 85 36.99 9.73 -11.49
N ARG A 86 37.75 9.65 -10.38
CA ARG A 86 37.88 8.40 -9.61
C ARG A 86 36.59 8.01 -8.88
N ARG A 87 35.88 9.00 -8.32
CA ARG A 87 34.60 8.79 -7.63
C ARG A 87 33.55 8.25 -8.60
N GLU A 88 33.42 8.88 -9.76
CA GLU A 88 32.49 8.47 -10.83
C GLU A 88 32.86 7.11 -11.42
N GLN A 89 34.14 6.82 -11.65
CA GLN A 89 34.58 5.49 -12.10
C GLN A 89 34.21 4.43 -11.08
N LYS A 90 34.54 4.64 -9.80
CA LYS A 90 34.19 3.72 -8.72
C LYS A 90 32.68 3.54 -8.58
N LEU A 91 31.91 4.64 -8.58
CA LEU A 91 30.44 4.58 -8.53
C LEU A 91 29.86 3.84 -9.73
N LYS A 92 30.41 4.04 -10.93
CA LYS A 92 29.98 3.35 -12.14
C LYS A 92 30.28 1.85 -12.07
N GLU A 93 31.47 1.47 -11.61
CA GLU A 93 31.85 0.07 -11.40
C GLU A 93 30.98 -0.59 -10.33
N GLU A 94 30.74 0.08 -9.20
CA GLU A 94 29.86 -0.39 -8.14
C GLU A 94 28.42 -0.54 -8.62
N LEU A 95 27.89 0.45 -9.35
CA LEU A 95 26.55 0.38 -9.92
C LEU A 95 26.43 -0.76 -10.94
N ALA A 96 27.44 -0.94 -11.80
CA ALA A 96 27.47 -2.04 -12.76
C ALA A 96 27.51 -3.40 -12.04
N LYS A 97 28.32 -3.52 -10.99
CA LYS A 97 28.42 -4.73 -10.18
C LYS A 97 27.12 -5.02 -9.44
N LEU A 98 26.52 -4.03 -8.80
CA LEU A 98 25.21 -4.14 -8.14
C LEU A 98 24.12 -4.57 -9.12
N ARG A 99 24.13 -4.00 -10.34
CA ARG A 99 23.16 -4.38 -11.38
C ARG A 99 23.38 -5.78 -11.92
N ALA A 100 24.63 -6.25 -11.95
CA ALA A 100 24.96 -7.64 -12.33
C ALA A 100 24.60 -8.64 -11.21
N GLU A 101 24.87 -8.31 -9.94
CA GLU A 101 24.57 -9.16 -8.79
C GLU A 101 23.06 -9.21 -8.50
N LYS A 102 22.37 -8.08 -8.63
CA LYS A 102 20.93 -7.93 -8.37
C LYS A 102 20.27 -7.17 -9.52
N PRO A 103 20.01 -7.84 -10.66
CA PRO A 103 19.28 -7.22 -11.75
C PRO A 103 17.90 -6.79 -11.26
N THR A 104 17.46 -5.59 -11.69
CA THR A 104 16.10 -5.11 -11.42
C THR A 104 15.08 -6.13 -11.94
N ILE A 105 13.95 -6.31 -11.25
CA ILE A 105 12.91 -7.27 -11.63
C ILE A 105 12.54 -7.12 -13.12
N GLN A 106 12.34 -5.87 -13.57
CA GLN A 106 12.03 -5.58 -14.98
C GLN A 106 13.11 -6.04 -15.97
N ALA A 107 14.39 -6.02 -15.57
CA ALA A 107 15.50 -6.50 -16.39
C ALA A 107 15.54 -8.03 -16.47
N GLN A 108 15.19 -8.73 -15.38
CA GLN A 108 15.09 -10.19 -15.37
C GLN A 108 14.01 -10.69 -16.35
N PHE A 109 12.90 -9.94 -16.46
CA PHE A 109 11.79 -10.25 -17.36
C PHE A 109 11.86 -9.52 -18.71
N ALA A 110 12.95 -8.81 -19.03
CA ALA A 110 13.03 -8.01 -20.25
C ALA A 110 12.93 -8.89 -21.51
N ASP A 111 13.62 -10.03 -21.51
CA ASP A 111 13.61 -10.96 -22.64
C ASP A 111 12.26 -11.67 -22.77
N LEU A 112 11.65 -12.08 -21.64
CA LEU A 112 10.30 -12.63 -21.63
C LEU A 112 9.26 -11.61 -22.12
N LYS A 113 9.40 -10.33 -21.74
CA LYS A 113 8.54 -9.24 -22.21
C LYS A 113 8.70 -8.99 -23.71
N ARG A 114 9.92 -9.11 -24.27
CA ARG A 114 10.15 -9.04 -25.73
C ARG A 114 9.49 -10.21 -26.45
N ASN A 115 9.66 -11.43 -25.93
CA ASN A 115 9.04 -12.63 -26.49
C ASN A 115 7.51 -12.56 -26.45
N LEU A 116 6.94 -11.94 -25.40
CA LEU A 116 5.51 -11.71 -25.28
C LEU A 116 4.97 -10.79 -26.40
N GLY A 117 5.81 -9.96 -27.01
CA GLY A 117 5.44 -9.15 -28.18
C GLY A 117 5.15 -9.97 -29.44
N ASN A 118 5.58 -11.24 -29.50
CA ASN A 118 5.27 -12.14 -30.60
C ASN A 118 3.90 -12.81 -30.48
N VAL A 119 3.23 -12.70 -29.33
CA VAL A 119 1.90 -13.29 -29.09
C VAL A 119 0.83 -12.45 -29.81
N SER A 120 0.02 -13.12 -30.62
CA SER A 120 -1.03 -12.48 -31.41
C SER A 120 -2.21 -12.05 -30.54
N ARG A 121 -3.01 -11.10 -31.04
CA ARG A 121 -4.20 -10.63 -30.34
C ARG A 121 -5.23 -11.76 -30.11
N GLU A 122 -5.36 -12.68 -31.05
CA GLU A 122 -6.27 -13.83 -30.94
C GLU A 122 -5.86 -14.75 -29.77
N GLU A 123 -4.56 -14.99 -29.60
CA GLU A 123 -4.03 -15.75 -28.47
C GLU A 123 -4.21 -15.02 -27.12
N TRP A 124 -4.13 -13.69 -27.12
CA TRP A 124 -4.47 -12.86 -25.95
C TRP A 124 -5.94 -12.97 -25.56
N GLU A 125 -6.85 -13.02 -26.54
CA GLU A 125 -8.29 -13.16 -26.31
C GLU A 125 -8.68 -14.60 -25.93
N ALA A 126 -7.85 -15.59 -26.27
CA ALA A 126 -8.04 -16.99 -25.94
C ALA A 126 -7.48 -17.40 -24.56
N ILE A 127 -6.91 -16.47 -23.78
CA ILE A 127 -6.44 -16.76 -22.42
C ILE A 127 -7.65 -17.18 -21.55
N PRO A 128 -7.65 -18.41 -20.98
CA PRO A 128 -8.75 -18.84 -20.12
C PRO A 128 -8.84 -17.98 -18.87
N ASP A 129 -10.06 -17.74 -18.39
CA ASP A 129 -10.27 -17.20 -17.05
C ASP A 129 -9.70 -18.17 -16.01
N SER A 130 -9.17 -17.63 -14.91
CA SER A 130 -8.59 -18.45 -13.84
C SER A 130 -9.70 -19.28 -13.17
N GLY A 131 -9.87 -20.52 -13.63
CA GLY A 131 -10.66 -21.53 -12.92
C GLY A 131 -10.02 -21.85 -11.56
N ASP A 132 -10.84 -22.27 -10.59
CA ASP A 132 -10.38 -22.65 -9.25
C ASP A 132 -9.49 -23.90 -9.30
N THR A 133 -8.19 -23.70 -9.51
CA THR A 133 -7.16 -24.75 -9.52
C THR A 133 -6.77 -25.20 -8.11
N SER A 134 -7.36 -24.60 -7.07
CA SER A 134 -6.97 -24.77 -5.68
C SER A 134 -8.03 -25.54 -4.89
N ILE A 135 -7.63 -26.69 -4.31
CA ILE A 135 -8.47 -27.44 -3.36
C ILE A 135 -8.78 -26.61 -2.09
N LYS A 136 -8.07 -25.49 -1.87
CA LYS A 136 -8.19 -24.66 -0.66
C LYS A 136 -9.56 -23.98 -0.52
N ASN A 137 -10.23 -23.64 -1.62
CA ASN A 137 -11.55 -23.01 -1.56
C ASN A 137 -12.66 -23.98 -1.12
N LYS A 138 -12.42 -25.29 -1.25
CA LYS A 138 -13.33 -26.35 -0.79
C LYS A 138 -13.22 -26.62 0.72
N GLN A 139 -12.15 -26.17 1.39
CA GLN A 139 -12.03 -26.27 2.85
C GLN A 139 -12.78 -25.12 3.56
N LYS A 140 -14.07 -24.93 3.24
CA LYS A 140 -14.95 -24.20 4.14
C LYS A 140 -15.12 -25.06 5.40
N LYS A 141 -14.52 -24.61 6.50
CA LYS A 141 -14.58 -25.25 7.82
C LYS A 141 -16.02 -25.63 8.17
N PRO A 142 -16.31 -26.84 8.65
CA PRO A 142 -17.65 -27.15 9.14
C PRO A 142 -17.91 -26.31 10.40
N GLN A 143 -18.82 -25.35 10.31
CA GLN A 143 -19.40 -24.71 11.49
C GLN A 143 -20.73 -25.39 11.81
N GLN A 144 -20.68 -26.45 12.63
CA GLN A 144 -21.84 -26.91 13.38
C GLN A 144 -21.39 -27.31 14.79
N LEU A 145 -21.28 -26.32 15.69
CA LEU A 145 -21.44 -26.60 17.11
C LEU A 145 -22.95 -26.82 17.34
N MET A 146 -23.36 -28.06 17.55
CA MET A 146 -24.71 -28.34 18.02
C MET A 146 -24.77 -28.11 19.54
N PRO A 147 -25.85 -27.52 20.07
CA PRO A 147 -26.06 -27.49 21.52
C PRO A 147 -26.09 -28.93 22.05
N ALA A 148 -25.45 -29.15 23.20
CA ALA A 148 -25.46 -30.44 23.86
C ALA A 148 -26.91 -30.82 24.26
N PRO A 149 -27.38 -32.05 24.04
CA PRO A 149 -28.75 -32.45 24.36
C PRO A 149 -28.95 -32.64 25.87
N ASP A 150 -30.12 -32.22 26.37
CA ASP A 150 -30.46 -32.22 27.81
C ASP A 150 -30.45 -33.61 28.48
N TYR A 151 -30.47 -34.71 27.72
CA TYR A 151 -30.29 -36.07 28.26
C TYR A 151 -28.95 -36.27 28.99
N LEU A 152 -27.90 -35.50 28.62
CA LEU A 152 -26.62 -35.50 29.33
C LEU A 152 -26.77 -35.01 30.78
N LEU A 153 -27.74 -34.13 31.05
CA LEU A 153 -28.04 -33.65 32.40
C LEU A 153 -28.89 -34.67 33.18
N HIS A 154 -29.84 -35.35 32.52
CA HIS A 154 -30.67 -36.37 33.16
C HIS A 154 -29.88 -37.59 33.66
N GLY A 155 -28.85 -38.02 32.90
CA GLY A 155 -27.97 -39.12 33.33
C GLY A 155 -27.16 -38.77 34.58
N ALA A 156 -26.67 -37.54 34.70
CA ALA A 156 -25.95 -37.06 35.88
C ALA A 156 -26.87 -36.90 37.10
N GLN A 157 -28.12 -36.45 36.89
CA GLN A 157 -29.11 -36.35 37.96
C GLN A 157 -29.55 -37.72 38.50
N LEU A 158 -29.74 -38.72 37.64
CA LEU A 158 -30.07 -40.09 38.05
C LEU A 158 -28.89 -40.79 38.73
N SER A 159 -27.67 -40.59 38.23
CA SER A 159 -26.45 -41.13 38.83
C SER A 159 -26.11 -40.51 40.20
N GLY A 160 -26.54 -39.27 40.47
CA GLY A 160 -26.33 -38.58 41.75
C GLY A 160 -27.43 -38.79 42.79
N ARG A 161 -28.51 -39.52 42.48
CA ARG A 161 -29.75 -39.59 43.30
C ARG A 161 -30.10 -41.00 43.77
N SER A 162 -29.12 -41.88 44.01
CA SER A 162 -29.40 -43.23 44.54
C SER A 162 -28.60 -43.58 45.80
N THR A 163 -28.76 -42.83 46.88
CA THR A 163 -28.72 -43.36 48.26
C THR A 163 -29.67 -42.57 49.15
N GLY A 164 -30.86 -43.11 49.42
CA GLY A 164 -31.80 -42.50 50.36
C GLY A 164 -33.21 -43.05 50.28
N THR A 165 -33.43 -44.29 50.71
CA THR A 165 -34.78 -44.76 51.07
C THR A 165 -34.92 -44.66 52.60
N VAL A 166 -35.80 -43.77 53.06
CA VAL A 166 -36.27 -43.72 54.46
C VAL A 166 -37.61 -44.47 54.47
N GLN A 167 -37.64 -45.64 55.11
CA GLN A 167 -38.88 -46.38 55.31
C GLN A 167 -39.73 -45.70 56.40
N ARG A 168 -40.98 -45.33 56.08
CA ARG A 168 -41.98 -44.93 57.08
C ARG A 168 -42.91 -46.11 57.35
N SER A 169 -42.80 -46.65 58.56
CA SER A 169 -43.63 -47.71 59.12
C SER A 169 -44.82 -47.15 59.93
N GLY A 170 -45.96 -47.84 59.82
CA GLY A 170 -47.02 -47.94 60.86
C GLY A 170 -48.07 -46.83 60.80
N LEU A 171 -49.32 -47.11 60.43
CA LEU A 171 -50.39 -47.90 61.10
C LEU A 171 -51.31 -47.00 61.92
N ALA A 172 -52.61 -47.25 61.77
CA ALA A 172 -53.63 -46.93 62.77
C ALA A 172 -53.37 -47.71 64.07
#